data_AF-A0A246BIK9-F1
#
_entry.id   AF-A0A246BIK9-F1
#
_cell.length_a   1.000
_cell.length_b   1.000
_cell.length_c   1.000
_cell.angle_alpha   90.00
_cell.angle_beta   90.00
_cell.angle_gamma   90.00
#
_symmetry.space_group_name_H-M   'P 1'
#
loop_
_entity.id
_entity.type
_entity.pdbx_description
1 polymer ?
#
loop_
_entity_poly.entity_id
_entity_poly.type
_entity_poly.pdbx_seq_one_letter_code
_entity_poly.pdbx_strand_id
1 'polypeptide(L)'
;MPLTDTQLDRVKFLVQDDAWVVWEALIPAAERTANLNQALEVHGDLRLVAGYVLDRVAARAGQLAAQALEEAAAVSAVKVGRIEAKLNGEAAGQADRHRAAAWSERARALKADVHREAQARVQGGSVSLNVDVRF
;
A
#
# COMPACT_ATOMS: atom_id res chain seq x y z
N MET A 1 -18.99 -5.28 -10.59
CA MET A 1 -19.64 -3.94 -10.54
C MET A 1 -18.54 -2.90 -10.45
N PRO A 2 -18.63 -1.78 -11.18
CA PRO A 2 -17.64 -0.72 -11.05
C PRO A 2 -17.72 -0.07 -9.64
N LEU A 3 -16.58 0.40 -9.12
CA LEU A 3 -16.54 1.24 -7.93
C LEU A 3 -17.43 2.46 -8.10
N THR A 4 -18.22 2.77 -7.08
CA THR A 4 -18.95 4.04 -7.01
C THR A 4 -18.02 5.17 -6.56
N ASP A 5 -18.37 6.42 -6.86
CA ASP A 5 -17.57 7.59 -6.47
C ASP A 5 -17.34 7.65 -4.95
N THR A 6 -18.37 7.31 -4.16
CA THR A 6 -18.27 7.24 -2.70
C THR A 6 -17.30 6.14 -2.22
N GLN A 7 -17.26 5.00 -2.91
CA GLN A 7 -16.29 3.94 -2.59
C GLN A 7 -14.87 4.37 -2.96
N LEU A 8 -14.71 5.07 -4.08
CA LEU A 8 -13.43 5.61 -4.53
C LEU A 8 -12.88 6.64 -3.53
N ASP A 9 -13.72 7.57 -3.06
CA ASP A 9 -13.31 8.57 -2.07
C ASP A 9 -12.89 7.92 -0.75
N ARG A 10 -13.58 6.84 -0.35
CA ARG A 10 -13.20 6.08 0.84
C ARG A 10 -11.87 5.36 0.67
N VAL A 11 -11.57 4.83 -0.52
CA VAL A 11 -10.27 4.25 -0.83
C VAL A 11 -9.17 5.33 -0.78
N LYS A 12 -9.40 6.49 -1.41
CA LYS A 12 -8.46 7.63 -1.35
C LYS A 12 -8.15 8.04 0.08
N PHE A 13 -9.19 8.18 0.91
CA PHE A 13 -9.04 8.51 2.32
C PHE A 13 -8.18 7.49 3.09
N LEU A 14 -8.35 6.20 2.81
CA LEU A 14 -7.59 5.13 3.48
C LEU A 14 -6.13 5.07 3.03
N VAL A 15 -5.88 5.29 1.73
CA VAL A 15 -4.56 5.32 1.10
C VAL A 15 -3.77 6.56 1.53
N GLN A 16 -4.43 7.68 1.81
CA GLN A 16 -3.85 9.01 2.06
C GLN A 16 -3.34 9.69 0.77
N ASP A 17 -3.40 11.03 0.74
CA ASP A 17 -3.18 11.84 -0.47
C ASP A 17 -1.78 11.66 -1.06
N ASP A 18 -0.75 11.52 -0.22
CA ASP A 18 0.64 11.35 -0.65
C ASP A 18 0.86 10.04 -1.41
N ALA A 19 0.34 8.93 -0.89
CA ALA A 19 0.39 7.63 -1.57
C ALA A 19 -0.54 7.60 -2.80
N TRP A 20 -1.67 8.30 -2.76
CA TRP A 20 -2.59 8.38 -3.89
C TRP A 20 -1.98 9.10 -5.10
N VAL A 21 -1.28 10.22 -4.88
CA VAL A 21 -0.58 10.94 -5.95
C VAL A 21 0.46 10.04 -6.63
N VAL A 22 1.20 9.25 -5.85
CA VAL A 22 2.18 8.30 -6.39
C VAL A 22 1.50 7.18 -7.18
N TRP A 23 0.36 6.69 -6.72
CA TRP A 23 -0.45 5.72 -7.46
C TRP A 23 -0.93 6.28 -8.81
N GLU A 24 -1.41 7.52 -8.83
CA GLU A 24 -1.87 8.18 -10.07
C GLU A 24 -0.75 8.40 -11.08
N ALA A 25 0.48 8.60 -10.60
CA ALA A 25 1.68 8.70 -11.43
C ALA A 25 2.18 7.32 -11.91
N LEU A 26 1.90 6.25 -11.17
CA LEU A 26 2.36 4.89 -11.50
C LEU A 26 1.56 4.27 -12.65
N ILE A 27 0.25 4.53 -12.71
CA ILE A 27 -0.66 3.85 -13.64
C ILE A 27 -1.39 4.86 -14.54
N PRO A 28 -1.46 4.62 -15.86
CA PRO A 28 -2.25 5.44 -16.78
C PRO A 28 -3.70 5.57 -16.32
N ALA A 29 -4.30 6.76 -16.48
CA ALA A 29 -5.65 7.04 -16.02
C ALA A 29 -6.70 6.03 -16.52
N ALA A 30 -6.54 5.53 -17.75
CA ALA A 30 -7.41 4.52 -18.36
C ALA A 30 -7.41 3.17 -17.62
N GLU A 31 -6.31 2.82 -16.95
CA GLU A 31 -6.15 1.53 -16.27
C GLU A 31 -6.38 1.60 -14.76
N ARG A 32 -6.40 2.81 -14.17
CA ARG A 32 -6.58 2.96 -12.71
C ARG A 32 -7.91 2.37 -12.24
N THR A 33 -9.00 2.75 -12.90
CA THR A 33 -10.34 2.28 -12.55
C THR A 33 -10.48 0.77 -12.76
N ALA A 34 -9.89 0.23 -13.83
CA ALA A 34 -9.90 -1.21 -14.08
C ALA A 34 -9.15 -1.98 -12.98
N ASN A 35 -7.96 -1.51 -12.57
CA ASN A 35 -7.18 -2.13 -11.50
C ASN A 35 -7.91 -2.09 -10.14
N LEU A 36 -8.57 -0.98 -9.81
CA LEU A 36 -9.33 -0.86 -8.57
C LEU A 36 -10.58 -1.75 -8.58
N ASN A 37 -11.29 -1.83 -9.71
CA ASN A 37 -12.43 -2.73 -9.88
C ASN A 37 -12.01 -4.18 -9.74
N GLN A 38 -10.91 -4.59 -10.38
CA GLN A 38 -10.37 -5.94 -10.25
C GLN A 38 -9.97 -6.25 -8.80
N ALA A 39 -9.32 -5.32 -8.11
CA ALA A 39 -8.96 -5.49 -6.71
C ALA A 39 -10.21 -5.62 -5.82
N LEU A 40 -11.27 -4.85 -6.09
CA LEU A 40 -12.54 -4.96 -5.38
C LEU A 40 -13.22 -6.31 -5.64
N GLU A 41 -13.17 -6.82 -6.86
CA GLU A 41 -13.73 -8.14 -7.20
C GLU A 41 -12.98 -9.29 -6.51
N VAL A 42 -11.65 -9.19 -6.40
CA VAL A 42 -10.81 -10.21 -5.74
C VAL A 42 -10.97 -10.18 -4.22
N HIS A 43 -11.01 -8.98 -3.62
CA HIS A 43 -10.93 -8.84 -2.17
C HIS A 43 -12.27 -8.58 -1.47
N GLY A 44 -13.24 -7.98 -2.15
CA GLY A 44 -14.57 -7.68 -1.61
C GLY A 44 -14.63 -6.61 -0.50
N ASP A 45 -13.50 -6.11 0.01
CA ASP A 45 -13.42 -5.06 1.05
C ASP A 45 -12.54 -3.88 0.59
N LEU A 46 -13.06 -2.65 0.74
CA LEU A 46 -12.38 -1.40 0.34
C LEU A 46 -11.07 -1.17 1.12
N ARG A 47 -10.94 -1.66 2.35
CA ARG A 47 -9.70 -1.60 3.14
C ARG A 47 -8.61 -2.46 2.52
N LEU A 48 -8.97 -3.60 1.96
CA LEU A 48 -8.04 -4.46 1.24
C LEU A 48 -7.65 -3.87 -0.12
N VAL A 49 -8.60 -3.21 -0.81
CA VAL A 49 -8.30 -2.44 -2.03
C VAL A 49 -7.31 -1.30 -1.74
N ALA A 50 -7.52 -0.55 -0.65
CA ALA A 50 -6.57 0.47 -0.21
C ALA A 50 -5.20 -0.13 0.15
N GLY A 51 -5.18 -1.29 0.83
CA GLY A 51 -3.96 -2.04 1.10
C GLY A 51 -3.22 -2.46 -0.17
N TYR A 52 -3.94 -2.89 -1.21
CA TYR A 52 -3.37 -3.24 -2.53
C TYR A 52 -2.69 -2.03 -3.18
N VAL A 53 -3.34 -0.86 -3.17
CA VAL A 53 -2.75 0.39 -3.70
C VAL A 53 -1.47 0.73 -2.94
N LEU A 54 -1.52 0.68 -1.60
CA LEU A 54 -0.37 0.95 -0.73
C LEU A 54 0.81 -0.01 -0.97
N ASP A 55 0.55 -1.31 -1.15
CA ASP A 55 1.59 -2.29 -1.47
C ASP A 55 2.26 -1.98 -2.82
N ARG A 56 1.46 -1.58 -3.83
CA ARG A 56 1.99 -1.25 -5.17
C ARG A 56 2.86 -0.01 -5.15
N VAL A 57 2.44 1.05 -4.47
CA VAL A 57 3.25 2.28 -4.36
C VAL A 57 4.48 2.08 -3.48
N ALA A 58 4.38 1.28 -2.43
CA ALA A 58 5.53 0.92 -1.60
C ALA A 58 6.55 0.09 -2.39
N ALA A 59 6.11 -0.90 -3.16
CA ALA A 59 6.98 -1.68 -4.03
C ALA A 59 7.69 -0.80 -5.07
N ARG A 60 6.98 0.17 -5.66
CA ARG A 60 7.57 1.12 -6.60
C ARG A 60 8.61 2.02 -5.94
N ALA A 61 8.30 2.59 -4.78
CA ALA A 61 9.25 3.42 -4.04
C ALA A 61 10.50 2.64 -3.63
N GLY A 62 10.34 1.36 -3.24
CA GLY A 62 11.46 0.45 -2.98
C GLY A 62 12.34 0.20 -4.22
N GLN A 63 11.74 0.00 -5.39
CA GLN A 63 12.46 -0.15 -6.66
C GLN A 63 13.23 1.12 -7.05
N LEU A 64 12.62 2.30 -6.90
CA LEU A 64 13.28 3.57 -7.19
C LEU A 64 14.47 3.82 -6.26
N ALA A 65 14.31 3.51 -4.97
CA ALA A 65 15.41 3.60 -4.01
C ALA A 65 16.56 2.62 -4.34
N ALA A 66 16.24 1.41 -4.82
CA ALA A 66 17.25 0.44 -5.26
C ALA A 66 17.99 0.91 -6.52
N GLN A 67 17.27 1.45 -7.51
CA GLN A 67 17.86 2.02 -8.73
C GLN A 67 18.77 3.21 -8.44
N ALA A 68 18.36 4.13 -7.54
CA ALA A 68 19.19 5.25 -7.12
C ALA A 68 20.51 4.80 -6.48
N LEU A 69 20.49 3.68 -5.73
CA LEU A 69 21.69 3.10 -5.14
C LEU A 69 22.63 2.51 -6.22
N GLU A 70 22.08 1.81 -7.21
CA GLU A 70 22.85 1.24 -8.32
C GLU A 70 23.46 2.33 -9.21
N GLU A 71 22.70 3.38 -9.53
CA GLU A 71 23.20 4.54 -10.28
C GLU A 71 24.30 5.28 -9.50
N ALA A 72 24.12 5.48 -8.19
CA ALA A 72 25.15 6.06 -7.33
C ALA A 72 26.41 5.18 -7.28
N ALA A 73 26.26 3.85 -7.29
CA ALA A 73 27.37 2.91 -7.34
C ALA A 73 28.11 2.92 -8.69
N ALA A 74 27.38 2.98 -9.81
CA ALA A 74 27.93 3.04 -11.17
C ALA A 74 28.65 4.37 -11.45
N VAL A 75 28.07 5.49 -11.02
CA VAL A 75 28.72 6.82 -11.04
C VAL A 75 29.92 6.85 -10.09
N SER A 76 29.98 5.95 -9.09
CA SER A 76 31.13 5.77 -8.21
C SER A 76 32.34 5.05 -8.84
N ALA A 77 32.29 4.63 -10.10
CA ALA A 77 33.47 4.23 -10.86
C ALA A 77 34.13 5.39 -11.64
N VAL A 78 33.34 6.41 -12.05
CA VAL A 78 33.79 7.55 -12.88
C VAL A 78 33.93 8.87 -12.07
N LYS A 79 35.17 9.28 -11.80
CA LYS A 79 35.61 10.62 -11.33
C LYS A 79 35.40 11.09 -9.87
N VAL A 80 36.50 11.67 -9.39
CA VAL A 80 36.78 12.29 -8.10
C VAL A 80 36.10 13.67 -8.03
N GLY A 81 34.84 13.69 -7.63
CA GLY A 81 34.03 14.89 -7.29
C GLY A 81 32.86 14.51 -6.35
N ARG A 82 33.06 13.41 -5.60
CA ARG A 82 32.05 12.36 -5.38
C ARG A 82 31.41 12.36 -3.98
N ILE A 83 31.95 13.12 -3.04
CA ILE A 83 31.51 13.04 -1.63
C ILE A 83 30.16 13.74 -1.45
N GLU A 84 29.95 14.91 -2.07
CA GLU A 84 28.68 15.66 -1.97
C GLU A 84 27.53 14.96 -2.72
N ALA A 85 27.79 14.35 -3.88
CA ALA A 85 26.78 13.62 -4.64
C ALA A 85 26.36 12.30 -3.97
N LYS A 86 27.28 11.58 -3.30
CA LYS A 86 26.95 10.37 -2.54
C LYS A 86 26.04 10.67 -1.35
N LEU A 87 26.34 11.74 -0.59
CA LEU A 87 25.51 12.16 0.54
C LEU A 87 24.10 12.56 0.12
N ASN A 88 23.96 13.27 -1.01
CA ASN A 88 22.66 13.66 -1.53
C ASN A 88 21.85 12.48 -2.10
N GLY A 89 22.51 11.52 -2.77
CA GLY A 89 21.86 10.31 -3.28
C GLY A 89 21.41 9.34 -2.18
N GLU A 90 22.23 9.15 -1.13
CA GLU A 90 21.83 8.36 0.05
C GLU A 90 20.66 9.00 0.81
N ALA A 91 20.69 10.33 0.99
CA ALA A 91 19.59 11.06 1.62
C ALA A 91 18.29 11.00 0.79
N ALA A 92 18.39 11.13 -0.54
CA ALA A 92 17.25 11.01 -1.46
C ALA A 92 16.63 9.61 -1.41
N GLY A 93 17.44 8.55 -1.49
CA GLY A 93 16.97 7.16 -1.39
C GLY A 93 16.50 6.77 0.01
N GLN A 94 16.87 7.51 1.06
CA GLN A 94 16.41 7.25 2.43
C GLN A 94 14.98 7.73 2.66
N ALA A 95 14.62 8.90 2.15
CA ALA A 95 13.26 9.42 2.23
C ALA A 95 12.24 8.48 1.54
N ASP A 96 12.59 7.97 0.36
CA ASP A 96 11.74 7.04 -0.37
C ASP A 96 11.62 5.67 0.32
N ARG A 97 12.70 5.19 0.97
CA ARG A 97 12.65 3.98 1.82
C ARG A 97 11.76 4.16 3.05
N HIS A 98 11.83 5.31 3.72
CA HIS A 98 10.97 5.61 4.86
C HIS A 98 9.49 5.67 4.46
N ARG A 99 9.19 6.31 3.31
CA ARG A 99 7.82 6.34 2.76
C ARG A 99 7.34 4.93 2.38
N ALA A 100 8.16 4.15 1.69
CA ALA A 100 7.83 2.77 1.32
C ALA A 100 7.51 1.90 2.55
N ALA A 101 8.31 2.04 3.62
CA ALA A 101 8.08 1.33 4.88
C ALA A 101 6.78 1.78 5.56
N ALA A 102 6.51 3.08 5.61
CA ALA A 102 5.29 3.63 6.20
C ALA A 102 4.02 3.16 5.46
N TRP A 103 4.03 3.19 4.13
CA TRP A 103 2.91 2.70 3.31
C TRP A 103 2.71 1.19 3.45
N SER A 104 3.80 0.42 3.51
CA SER A 104 3.75 -1.03 3.75
C SER A 104 3.16 -1.37 5.13
N GLU A 105 3.56 -0.64 6.17
CA GLU A 105 3.05 -0.84 7.52
C GLU A 105 1.55 -0.50 7.60
N ARG A 106 1.12 0.55 6.90
CA ARG A 106 -0.30 0.91 6.81
C ARG A 106 -1.11 -0.14 6.06
N ALA A 107 -0.58 -0.70 4.96
CA ALA A 107 -1.22 -1.81 4.25
C ALA A 107 -1.39 -3.03 5.16
N ARG A 108 -0.39 -3.34 6.00
CA ARG A 108 -0.47 -4.42 7.00
C ARG A 108 -1.52 -4.14 8.06
N ALA A 109 -1.57 -2.92 8.59
CA ALA A 109 -2.57 -2.52 9.57
C ALA A 109 -4.00 -2.71 9.05
N LEU A 110 -4.28 -2.27 7.81
CA LEU A 110 -5.59 -2.45 7.18
C LEU A 110 -5.97 -3.92 7.01
N LYS A 111 -5.02 -4.78 6.59
CA LYS A 111 -5.23 -6.23 6.48
C LYS A 111 -5.47 -6.87 7.85
N ALA A 112 -4.72 -6.46 8.87
CA ALA A 112 -4.86 -6.95 10.23
C ALA A 112 -6.21 -6.59 10.84
N ASP A 113 -6.71 -5.37 10.59
CA ASP A 113 -8.02 -4.93 11.05
C ASP A 113 -9.15 -5.75 10.43
N VAL A 114 -9.10 -6.00 9.12
CA VAL A 114 -10.07 -6.87 8.44
C VAL A 114 -10.04 -8.29 9.00
N HIS A 115 -8.84 -8.85 9.23
CA HIS A 115 -8.70 -10.19 9.79
C HIS A 115 -9.21 -10.28 11.23
N ARG A 116 -8.92 -9.26 12.06
CA ARG A 116 -9.40 -9.18 13.44
C ARG A 116 -10.93 -9.06 13.50
N GLU A 117 -11.52 -8.27 12.62
CA GLU A 117 -12.98 -8.13 12.53
C GLU A 117 -13.64 -9.45 12.09
N ALA A 118 -13.05 -10.15 11.12
CA ALA A 118 -13.52 -11.47 10.70
C ALA A 118 -13.44 -12.49 11.84
N GLN A 119 -12.32 -12.53 12.58
CA GLN A 119 -12.15 -13.39 13.76
C GLN A 119 -13.17 -13.06 14.86
N ALA A 120 -13.40 -11.78 15.15
CA ALA A 120 -14.38 -11.34 16.15
C ALA A 120 -15.81 -11.76 15.76
N ARG A 121 -16.17 -11.70 14.48
CA ARG A 121 -17.48 -12.17 13.98
C ARG A 121 -17.63 -13.68 14.15
N VAL A 122 -16.59 -14.47 13.87
CA VAL A 122 -16.62 -15.93 14.05
C VAL A 122 -16.77 -16.29 15.54
N GLN A 123 -16.02 -15.62 16.42
CA GLN A 123 -16.09 -15.88 17.87
C GLN A 123 -17.43 -15.42 18.47
N GLY A 124 -17.95 -14.24 18.08
CA GLY A 124 -19.26 -13.76 18.51
C GLY A 124 -20.43 -14.62 17.99
N GLY A 125 -20.32 -15.13 16.76
CA GLY A 125 -21.29 -16.07 16.21
C GLY A 125 -21.28 -17.44 16.90
N SER A 126 -20.12 -17.89 17.37
CA SER A 126 -19.97 -19.18 18.07
C SER A 126 -20.51 -19.18 19.51
N VAL A 127 -20.72 -18.03 20.14
CA VAL A 127 -21.22 -17.94 21.53
C VAL A 127 -22.76 -18.00 21.61
N SER A 128 -23.47 -17.83 20.48
CA SER A 128 -24.94 -17.71 20.48
C SER A 128 -25.73 -19.02 20.26
N LEU A 129 -25.07 -20.19 20.24
CA LEU A 129 -25.69 -21.47 19.85
C LEU A 129 -25.75 -22.56 20.94
N ASN A 130 -25.45 -22.24 22.20
CA ASN A 130 -25.64 -23.16 23.33
C ASN A 130 -26.58 -22.54 24.37
N VAL A 131 -27.86 -22.40 24.03
CA VAL A 131 -28.93 -22.35 25.04
C VAL A 131 -29.61 -23.71 25.02
N ASP A 132 -29.10 -24.60 25.86
CA ASP A 132 -29.65 -25.91 26.15
C ASP A 132 -31.01 -25.69 26.86
N VAL A 133 -32.11 -25.75 26.11
CA VAL A 133 -33.46 -25.73 26.67
C VAL A 133 -33.75 -27.15 27.17
N ARG A 134 -33.51 -27.38 28.46
CA ARG A 134 -34.04 -28.56 29.16
C ARG A 134 -35.49 -28.31 29.54
N PHE A 135 -36.39 -29.10 28.97
CA PHE A 135 -37.74 -29.35 29.48
C PHE A 135 -37.71 -30.42 30.57
#